data_AF-A0A7J9HVZ6-F1
#
_entry.id   AF-A0A7J9HVZ6-F1
#
_cell.length_a   1.000
_cell.length_b   1.000
_cell.length_c   1.000
_cell.angle_alpha   90.00
_cell.angle_beta   90.00
_cell.angle_gamma   90.00
#
_symmetry.space_group_name_H-M   'P 1'
#
loop_
_entity.id
_entity.type
_entity.pdbx_description
1 polymer ?
#
loop_
_entity_poly.entity_id
_entity_poly.type
_entity_poly.pdbx_seq_one_letter_code
_entity_poly.pdbx_strand_id
1 'polypeptide(L)'
;MLEPIWGSKEFLKFIFIVNFLTSVCVFTTAIALYYIMREENYLYMPLSGFHGVLAGFLVGIKQIVPDQELSLLKIKAKWLPSLMLLISIAISFFTPDSATYLPTLIFGAYMGWIYLRYFQRKPEAKHRGDPSEDFAFSTFFPEFLRPIIDPIASMFHRMLCGKSEASTNAQGYTVGGAPLIGSDPIEASRR
;
A
#
# COMPACT_ATOMS: atom_id res chain seq x y z
N MET A 1 15.09 -12.52 -5.99
CA MET A 1 15.34 -11.10 -6.34
C MET A 1 14.96 -10.13 -5.22
N LEU A 2 13.79 -10.25 -4.58
CA LEU A 2 13.40 -9.32 -3.50
C LEU A 2 14.09 -9.60 -2.15
N GLU A 3 14.31 -10.87 -1.81
CA GLU A 3 14.94 -11.28 -0.55
C GLU A 3 16.29 -10.59 -0.24
N PRO A 4 17.27 -10.50 -1.16
CA PRO A 4 18.55 -9.84 -0.87
C PRO A 4 18.42 -8.33 -0.64
N ILE A 5 17.37 -7.69 -1.16
CA ILE A 5 17.17 -6.24 -1.09
C ILE A 5 16.39 -5.86 0.17
N TRP A 6 15.36 -6.64 0.52
CA TRP A 6 14.55 -6.39 1.72
C TRP A 6 15.14 -7.02 2.98
N GLY A 7 15.98 -8.04 2.83
CA GLY A 7 16.43 -8.92 3.90
C GLY A 7 15.36 -9.96 4.27
N SER A 8 15.79 -11.17 4.61
CA SER A 8 14.90 -12.33 4.82
C SER A 8 13.83 -12.08 5.90
N LYS A 9 14.15 -11.29 6.95
CA LYS A 9 13.19 -10.96 8.02
C LYS A 9 12.01 -10.12 7.52
N GLU A 10 12.27 -9.07 6.74
CA GLU A 10 11.20 -8.20 6.22
C GLU A 10 10.47 -8.88 5.05
N PHE A 11 11.16 -9.68 4.26
CA PHE A 11 10.55 -10.50 3.22
C PHE A 11 9.52 -11.49 3.79
N LEU A 12 9.87 -12.19 4.88
CA LEU A 12 8.93 -13.11 5.54
C LEU A 12 7.74 -12.37 6.18
N LYS A 13 7.98 -11.21 6.81
CA LYS A 13 6.91 -10.36 7.34
C LYS A 13 5.96 -9.90 6.25
N PHE A 14 6.49 -9.48 5.10
CA PHE A 14 5.70 -9.09 3.93
C PHE A 14 4.78 -10.25 3.52
N ILE A 15 5.32 -11.45 3.32
CA ILE A 15 4.53 -12.62 2.92
C ILE A 15 3.41 -12.87 3.93
N PHE A 16 3.76 -12.94 5.23
CA PHE A 16 2.80 -13.30 6.26
C PHE A 16 1.68 -12.25 6.39
N ILE A 17 2.04 -10.97 6.47
CA ILE A 17 1.09 -9.88 6.69
C ILE A 17 0.21 -9.68 5.45
N VAL A 18 0.79 -9.65 4.25
CA VAL A 18 0.02 -9.46 3.02
C VAL A 18 -0.90 -10.64 2.79
N ASN A 19 -0.45 -11.88 3.00
CA ASN A 19 -1.30 -13.06 2.85
C ASN A 19 -2.46 -13.01 3.84
N PHE A 20 -2.18 -12.85 5.14
CA PHE A 20 -3.20 -12.81 6.18
C PHE A 20 -4.26 -11.73 5.91
N LEU A 21 -3.81 -10.51 5.60
CA LEU A 21 -4.71 -9.38 5.39
C LEU A 21 -5.53 -9.54 4.11
N THR A 22 -4.93 -10.12 3.05
CA THR A 22 -5.64 -10.48 1.82
C THR A 22 -6.70 -11.53 2.09
N SER A 23 -6.37 -12.60 2.82
CA SER A 23 -7.33 -13.64 3.18
C SER A 23 -8.51 -13.10 3.98
N VAL A 24 -8.27 -12.21 4.94
CA VAL A 24 -9.34 -11.55 5.71
C VAL A 24 -10.26 -10.73 4.80
N CYS A 25 -9.70 -9.94 3.88
CA CYS A 25 -10.50 -9.16 2.93
C CYS A 25 -11.31 -10.06 1.99
N VAL A 26 -10.68 -11.06 1.40
CA VAL A 26 -11.33 -12.02 0.49
C VAL A 26 -12.45 -12.76 1.20
N PHE A 27 -12.21 -13.23 2.43
CA PHE A 27 -13.23 -13.90 3.25
C PHE A 27 -14.42 -12.99 3.55
N THR A 28 -14.15 -11.73 3.93
CA THR A 28 -15.19 -10.73 4.18
C THR A 28 -16.00 -10.45 2.91
N THR A 29 -15.33 -10.31 1.76
CA THR A 29 -16.00 -10.11 0.46
C THR A 29 -16.82 -11.31 0.05
N ALA A 30 -16.34 -12.54 0.28
CA ALA A 30 -17.09 -13.76 -0.01
C ALA A 30 -18.39 -13.82 0.80
N ILE A 31 -18.33 -13.50 2.10
CA ILE A 31 -19.53 -13.41 2.95
C ILE A 31 -20.48 -12.32 2.46
N ALA A 32 -19.96 -11.11 2.15
CA ALA A 32 -20.79 -10.02 1.67
C ALA A 32 -21.48 -10.36 0.33
N LEU A 33 -20.75 -10.97 -0.61
CA LEU A 33 -21.29 -11.43 -1.89
C LEU A 33 -22.34 -12.53 -1.71
N TYR A 34 -22.13 -13.45 -0.76
CA TYR A 34 -23.14 -14.45 -0.40
C TYR A 34 -24.44 -13.79 0.06
N TYR A 35 -24.38 -12.79 0.93
CA TYR A 35 -25.60 -12.09 1.39
C TYR A 35 -26.32 -11.33 0.27
N ILE A 36 -25.58 -10.77 -0.68
CA ILE A 36 -26.15 -9.98 -1.78
C ILE A 36 -26.72 -10.89 -2.87
N MET A 37 -25.92 -11.83 -3.37
CA MET A 37 -26.26 -12.69 -4.51
C MET A 37 -27.08 -13.92 -4.11
N ARG A 38 -27.03 -14.32 -2.83
CA ARG A 38 -27.65 -15.54 -2.28
C ARG A 38 -27.18 -16.84 -2.94
N GLU A 39 -26.01 -16.83 -3.57
CA GLU A 39 -25.42 -17.98 -4.23
C GLU A 39 -24.43 -18.68 -3.29
N GLU A 40 -24.67 -19.95 -2.95
CA GLU A 40 -23.85 -20.72 -2.00
C GLU A 40 -22.42 -21.00 -2.52
N ASN A 41 -22.24 -20.97 -3.84
CA ASN A 41 -20.93 -21.21 -4.47
C ASN A 41 -19.83 -20.29 -3.94
N TYR A 42 -20.15 -19.05 -3.53
CA TYR A 42 -19.16 -18.13 -2.96
C TYR A 42 -18.63 -18.55 -1.59
N LEU A 43 -19.37 -19.38 -0.84
CA LEU A 43 -18.98 -19.83 0.49
C LEU A 43 -18.11 -21.10 0.45
N TYR A 44 -18.35 -21.97 -0.55
CA TYR A 44 -17.69 -23.27 -0.68
C TYR A 44 -16.48 -23.28 -1.63
N MET A 45 -16.25 -22.19 -2.37
CA MET A 45 -15.10 -22.11 -3.26
C MET A 45 -13.80 -22.02 -2.45
N PRO A 46 -12.76 -22.80 -2.79
CA PRO A 46 -11.49 -22.76 -2.07
C PRO A 46 -10.78 -21.43 -2.30
N LEU A 47 -10.98 -20.49 -1.39
CA LEU A 47 -10.30 -19.18 -1.35
C LEU A 47 -8.97 -19.30 -0.60
N SER A 48 -8.08 -20.16 -1.10
CA SER A 48 -6.74 -20.33 -0.53
C SER A 48 -5.71 -20.35 -1.66
N GLY A 49 -4.74 -19.45 -1.60
CA GLY A 49 -3.70 -19.40 -2.62
C GLY A 49 -2.66 -18.32 -2.39
N PHE A 50 -1.48 -18.55 -2.96
CA PHE A 50 -0.36 -17.61 -2.90
C PHE A 50 -0.49 -16.45 -3.90
N HIS A 51 -1.55 -16.45 -4.73
CA HIS A 51 -1.81 -15.46 -5.78
C HIS A 51 -1.83 -14.02 -5.26
N GLY A 52 -2.41 -13.77 -4.08
CA GLY A 52 -2.42 -12.43 -3.48
C GLY A 52 -1.01 -11.93 -3.14
N VAL A 53 -0.15 -12.82 -2.64
CA VAL A 53 1.25 -12.49 -2.34
C VAL A 53 2.05 -12.28 -3.63
N LEU A 54 1.81 -13.08 -4.67
CA LEU A 54 2.41 -12.88 -6.00
C LEU A 54 2.03 -11.51 -6.58
N ALA A 55 0.76 -11.11 -6.46
CA ALA A 55 0.32 -9.77 -6.84
C ALA A 55 1.04 -8.68 -6.03
N GLY A 56 1.19 -8.87 -4.71
CA GLY A 56 1.99 -8.00 -3.86
C GLY A 56 3.48 -7.94 -4.25
N PHE A 57 4.07 -9.05 -4.71
CA PHE A 57 5.45 -9.04 -5.19
C PHE A 57 5.63 -8.24 -6.47
N LEU A 58 4.66 -8.26 -7.39
CA LEU A 58 4.70 -7.39 -8.57
C LEU A 58 4.73 -5.92 -8.17
N VAL A 59 3.97 -5.55 -7.14
CA VAL A 59 4.01 -4.22 -6.54
C VAL A 59 5.38 -3.93 -5.93
N GLY A 60 5.99 -4.90 -5.24
CA GLY A 60 7.36 -4.79 -4.73
C GLY A 60 8.42 -4.62 -5.82
N ILE A 61 8.28 -5.29 -6.97
CA ILE A 61 9.18 -5.12 -8.11
C ILE A 61 9.10 -3.69 -8.66
N LYS A 62 7.87 -3.15 -8.80
CA LYS A 62 7.69 -1.74 -9.16
C LYS A 62 8.36 -0.78 -8.18
N GLN A 63 8.34 -1.08 -6.88
CA GLN A 63 8.98 -0.25 -5.86
C GLN A 63 10.51 -0.24 -5.99
N ILE A 64 11.12 -1.40 -6.24
CA ILE A 64 12.58 -1.54 -6.26
C ILE A 64 13.17 -1.05 -7.58
N VAL A 65 12.56 -1.42 -8.71
CA VAL A 65 13.13 -1.20 -10.04
C VAL A 65 12.08 -0.68 -11.04
N PRO A 66 11.44 0.47 -10.80
CA PRO A 66 10.32 0.96 -11.63
C PRO A 66 10.66 1.15 -13.12
N ASP A 67 11.90 1.54 -13.42
CA ASP A 67 12.38 1.83 -14.78
C ASP A 67 13.11 0.67 -15.44
N GLN A 68 13.28 -0.46 -14.75
CA GLN A 68 13.88 -1.65 -15.35
C GLN A 68 12.96 -2.18 -16.45
N GLU A 69 13.52 -2.34 -17.64
CA GLU A 69 12.83 -2.99 -18.76
C GLU A 69 13.00 -4.50 -18.65
N LEU A 70 11.89 -5.23 -18.76
CA LEU A 70 11.92 -6.68 -18.89
C LEU A 70 12.28 -7.04 -20.33
N SER A 71 13.45 -7.65 -20.52
CA SER A 71 14.01 -8.02 -21.82
C SER A 71 13.08 -8.86 -22.69
N LEU A 72 12.19 -9.65 -22.08
CA LEU A 72 11.22 -10.48 -22.81
C LEU A 72 10.09 -9.70 -23.48
N LEU A 73 9.66 -8.56 -22.90
CA LEU A 73 8.46 -7.84 -23.36
C LEU A 73 8.71 -6.37 -23.68
N LYS A 74 9.92 -5.83 -23.43
CA LYS A 74 10.22 -4.38 -23.51
C LYS A 74 9.22 -3.52 -22.74
N ILE A 75 8.65 -4.07 -21.67
CA ILE A 75 7.72 -3.38 -20.78
C ILE A 75 8.49 -2.97 -19.53
N LYS A 76 8.29 -1.72 -19.10
CA LYS A 76 8.85 -1.21 -17.84
C LYS A 76 8.15 -1.85 -16.65
N ALA A 77 8.91 -2.22 -15.63
CA ALA A 77 8.40 -2.85 -14.42
C ALA A 77 7.31 -2.04 -13.70
N LYS A 78 7.28 -0.71 -13.86
CA LYS A 78 6.19 0.15 -13.33
C LYS A 78 4.78 -0.26 -13.79
N TRP A 79 4.67 -0.92 -14.94
CA TRP A 79 3.39 -1.36 -15.50
C TRP A 79 3.02 -2.79 -15.13
N LEU A 80 3.91 -3.55 -14.45
CA LEU A 80 3.66 -4.95 -14.13
C LEU A 80 2.40 -5.18 -13.28
N PRO A 81 2.17 -4.43 -12.18
CA PRO A 81 0.96 -4.63 -11.39
C PRO A 81 -0.31 -4.29 -12.18
N SER A 82 -0.25 -3.23 -12.99
CA SER A 82 -1.37 -2.77 -13.84
C SER A 82 -1.72 -3.79 -14.91
N LEU A 83 -0.71 -4.33 -15.58
CA LEU A 83 -0.86 -5.32 -16.63
C LEU A 83 -1.44 -6.62 -16.08
N MET A 84 -0.96 -7.06 -14.91
CA MET A 84 -1.49 -8.23 -14.23
C MET A 84 -2.98 -8.06 -13.94
N LEU A 85 -3.39 -6.93 -13.34
CA LEU A 85 -4.80 -6.67 -13.07
C LEU A 85 -5.65 -6.60 -14.35
N LEU A 86 -5.13 -5.95 -15.40
CA LEU A 86 -5.84 -5.86 -16.69
C LEU A 86 -6.02 -7.23 -17.34
N ILE A 87 -4.99 -8.07 -17.35
CA ILE A 87 -5.07 -9.44 -17.88
C ILE A 87 -6.05 -10.27 -17.05
N SER A 88 -6.01 -10.16 -15.71
CA SER A 88 -6.94 -10.89 -14.85
C SER A 88 -8.39 -10.46 -15.06
N ILE A 89 -8.66 -9.17 -15.25
CA ILE A 89 -9.97 -8.65 -15.62
C ILE A 89 -10.40 -9.19 -16.99
N ALA A 90 -9.52 -9.14 -18.00
CA ALA A 90 -9.82 -9.64 -19.32
C ALA A 90 -10.16 -11.14 -19.29
N ILE A 91 -9.33 -11.97 -18.63
CA ILE A 91 -9.57 -13.41 -18.48
C ILE A 91 -10.88 -13.68 -17.74
N SER A 92 -11.22 -12.87 -16.74
CA SER A 92 -12.48 -12.99 -16.00
C SER A 92 -13.72 -12.85 -16.89
N PHE A 93 -13.65 -12.15 -18.03
CA PHE A 93 -14.75 -12.07 -18.99
C PHE A 93 -14.89 -13.32 -19.86
N PHE A 94 -13.79 -14.00 -20.16
CA PHE A 94 -13.80 -15.22 -20.98
C PHE A 94 -14.03 -16.48 -20.15
N THR A 95 -13.52 -16.51 -18.91
CA THR A 95 -13.57 -17.66 -18.02
C THR A 95 -14.19 -17.25 -16.68
N PRO A 96 -15.50 -17.46 -16.48
CA PRO A 96 -16.19 -17.05 -15.26
C PRO A 96 -15.61 -17.72 -14.00
N ASP A 97 -15.08 -18.93 -14.09
CA ASP A 97 -14.38 -19.60 -12.97
C ASP A 97 -13.11 -18.85 -12.53
N SER A 98 -12.49 -18.10 -13.45
CA SER A 98 -11.30 -17.30 -13.15
C SER A 98 -11.64 -15.98 -12.44
N ALA A 99 -12.90 -15.55 -12.49
CA ALA A 99 -13.38 -14.34 -11.83
C ALA A 99 -13.22 -14.41 -10.30
N THR A 100 -13.23 -15.62 -9.72
CA THR A 100 -13.07 -15.80 -8.27
C THR A 100 -11.65 -15.48 -7.77
N TYR A 101 -10.64 -15.55 -8.64
CA TYR A 101 -9.26 -15.17 -8.27
C TYR A 101 -9.03 -13.66 -8.29
N LEU A 102 -9.90 -12.92 -8.99
CA LEU A 102 -9.77 -11.48 -9.22
C LEU A 102 -9.80 -10.67 -7.90
N PRO A 103 -10.73 -10.92 -6.94
CA PRO A 103 -10.68 -10.29 -5.62
C PRO A 103 -9.37 -10.55 -4.88
N THR A 104 -8.86 -11.78 -4.93
CA THR A 104 -7.58 -12.16 -4.28
C THR A 104 -6.40 -11.40 -4.87
N LEU A 105 -6.37 -11.21 -6.19
CA LEU A 105 -5.31 -10.45 -6.87
C LEU A 105 -5.40 -8.94 -6.57
N ILE A 106 -6.61 -8.38 -6.58
CA ILE A 106 -6.83 -6.95 -6.26
C ILE A 106 -6.44 -6.68 -4.81
N PHE A 107 -6.98 -7.43 -3.86
CA PHE A 107 -6.66 -7.25 -2.45
C PHE A 107 -5.19 -7.55 -2.15
N GLY A 108 -4.59 -8.55 -2.80
CA GLY A 108 -3.17 -8.85 -2.68
C GLY A 108 -2.26 -7.72 -3.16
N ALA A 109 -2.53 -7.18 -4.35
CA ALA A 109 -1.82 -6.01 -4.87
C ALA A 109 -2.00 -4.80 -3.94
N TYR A 110 -3.23 -4.59 -3.46
CA TYR A 110 -3.57 -3.46 -2.59
C TYR A 110 -2.91 -3.54 -1.22
N MET A 111 -2.99 -4.70 -0.54
CA MET A 111 -2.35 -4.92 0.75
C MET A 111 -0.83 -4.92 0.64
N GLY A 112 -0.29 -5.45 -0.47
CA GLY A 112 1.13 -5.31 -0.81
C GLY A 112 1.54 -3.85 -0.93
N TRP A 113 0.77 -3.02 -1.65
CA TRP A 113 1.03 -1.59 -1.76
C TRP A 113 0.97 -0.88 -0.40
N ILE A 114 -0.06 -1.11 0.41
CA ILE A 114 -0.18 -0.51 1.75
C ILE A 114 1.03 -0.88 2.61
N TYR A 115 1.40 -2.17 2.63
CA TYR A 115 2.53 -2.63 3.42
C TYR A 115 3.82 -1.93 3.01
N LEU A 116 4.10 -1.85 1.72
CA LEU A 116 5.33 -1.26 1.19
C LEU A 116 5.34 0.28 1.33
N ARG A 117 4.20 0.93 1.15
CA ARG A 117 4.03 2.38 1.26
C ARG A 117 4.22 2.86 2.71
N TYR A 118 3.69 2.14 3.71
CA TYR A 118 3.59 2.64 5.08
C TYR A 118 4.29 1.80 6.15
N PHE A 119 4.37 0.48 5.98
CA PHE A 119 4.75 -0.44 7.06
C PHE A 119 6.16 -1.04 6.89
N GLN A 120 6.67 -1.14 5.67
CA GLN A 120 7.96 -1.74 5.38
C GLN A 120 9.08 -1.01 6.15
N ARG A 121 9.90 -1.76 6.88
CA ARG A 121 11.04 -1.18 7.59
C ARG A 121 12.30 -1.32 6.73
N LYS A 122 12.80 -0.20 6.22
CA LYS A 122 14.10 -0.16 5.53
C LYS A 122 15.18 0.06 6.61
N PRO A 123 16.17 -0.84 6.79
CA PRO A 123 17.17 -0.71 7.85
C PRO A 123 18.06 0.53 7.68
N GLU A 124 18.23 1.00 6.45
CA GLU A 124 19.07 2.16 6.09
C GLU A 124 18.33 3.49 6.23
N ALA A 125 16.98 3.49 6.26
CA ALA A 125 16.18 4.70 6.30
C ALA A 125 15.56 4.90 7.69
N LYS A 126 15.66 6.13 8.22
CA LYS A 126 15.04 6.51 9.50
C LYS A 126 13.49 6.52 9.42
N HIS A 127 12.93 6.51 8.21
CA HIS A 127 11.50 6.52 7.94
C HIS A 127 10.96 5.14 7.54
N ARG A 128 9.70 4.86 7.89
CA ARG A 128 9.00 3.62 7.51
C ARG A 128 8.34 3.79 6.14
N GLY A 129 8.36 2.73 5.35
CA GLY A 129 7.71 2.66 4.05
C GLY A 129 8.44 3.42 2.94
N ASP A 130 7.69 3.73 1.89
CA ASP A 130 8.18 4.40 0.69
C ASP A 130 7.30 5.63 0.42
N PRO A 131 7.74 6.86 0.75
CA PRO A 131 6.94 8.08 0.57
C PRO A 131 6.96 8.63 -0.87
N SER A 132 7.67 8.00 -1.80
CA SER A 132 7.86 8.52 -3.17
C SER A 132 6.55 8.65 -3.95
N GLU A 133 6.27 9.81 -4.57
CA GLU A 133 5.05 10.02 -5.37
C GLU A 133 4.94 9.04 -6.55
N ASP A 134 6.07 8.58 -7.09
CA ASP A 134 6.13 7.54 -8.12
C ASP A 134 5.51 6.20 -7.68
N PHE A 135 5.45 5.96 -6.37
CA PHE A 135 4.84 4.79 -5.75
C PHE A 135 3.42 5.07 -5.19
N ALA A 136 2.80 6.20 -5.54
CA ALA A 136 1.41 6.46 -5.20
C ALA A 136 0.46 5.44 -5.85
N PHE A 137 -0.67 5.13 -5.21
CA PHE A 137 -1.63 4.15 -5.72
C PHE A 137 -2.18 4.50 -7.11
N SER A 138 -2.31 5.78 -7.42
CA SER A 138 -2.76 6.28 -8.72
C SER A 138 -1.82 5.94 -9.88
N THR A 139 -0.51 5.78 -9.62
CA THR A 139 0.47 5.40 -10.66
C THR A 139 0.38 3.92 -11.04
N PHE A 140 -0.44 3.13 -10.35
CA PHE A 140 -0.71 1.73 -10.69
C PHE A 140 -1.81 1.59 -11.75
N PHE A 141 -2.46 2.68 -12.13
CA PHE A 141 -3.54 2.66 -13.10
C PHE A 141 -3.28 3.62 -14.25
N PRO A 142 -3.79 3.32 -15.46
CA PRO A 142 -3.75 4.27 -16.57
C PRO A 142 -4.46 5.58 -16.18
N GLU A 143 -4.06 6.68 -16.82
CA GLU A 143 -4.53 8.03 -16.48
C GLU A 143 -6.05 8.18 -16.45
N PHE A 144 -6.75 7.41 -17.30
CA PHE A 144 -8.20 7.38 -17.37
C PHE A 144 -8.89 6.96 -16.05
N LEU A 145 -8.24 6.13 -15.22
CA LEU A 145 -8.82 5.63 -13.97
C LEU A 145 -8.41 6.44 -12.74
N ARG A 146 -7.43 7.34 -12.85
CA ARG A 146 -6.99 8.22 -11.76
C ARG A 146 -8.11 9.00 -11.06
N PRO A 147 -9.09 9.63 -11.76
CA PRO A 147 -10.13 10.41 -11.07
C PRO A 147 -11.04 9.59 -10.14
N ILE A 148 -11.18 8.29 -10.37
CA ILE A 148 -11.97 7.39 -9.52
C ILE A 148 -11.13 6.91 -8.32
N ILE A 149 -9.81 6.84 -8.50
CA ILE A 149 -8.87 6.19 -7.59
C ILE A 149 -8.24 7.18 -6.60
N ASP A 150 -8.03 8.43 -7.02
CA ASP A 150 -7.47 9.49 -6.18
C ASP A 150 -8.27 9.73 -4.89
N PRO A 151 -9.62 9.71 -4.88
CA PRO A 151 -10.40 9.79 -3.64
C PRO A 151 -10.11 8.63 -2.68
N ILE A 152 -10.00 7.41 -3.20
CA ILE A 152 -9.69 6.22 -2.40
C ILE A 152 -8.29 6.34 -1.81
N ALA A 153 -7.30 6.72 -2.62
CA ALA A 153 -5.93 6.93 -2.17
C ALA A 153 -5.84 8.00 -1.07
N SER A 154 -6.57 9.11 -1.22
CA SER A 154 -6.60 10.20 -0.24
C SER A 154 -7.23 9.78 1.10
N MET A 155 -8.23 8.90 1.08
CA MET A 155 -8.90 8.41 2.29
C MET A 155 -7.92 7.62 3.17
N PHE A 156 -7.10 6.76 2.57
CA PHE A 156 -6.10 5.99 3.28
C PHE A 156 -4.92 6.85 3.74
N HIS A 157 -4.47 7.80 2.92
CA HIS A 157 -3.48 8.78 3.36
C HIS A 157 -3.97 9.51 4.61
N ARG A 158 -5.23 9.97 4.63
CA ARG A 158 -5.81 10.65 5.80
C ARG A 158 -5.96 9.73 7.01
N MET A 159 -6.35 8.47 6.80
CA MET A 159 -6.52 7.51 7.89
C MET A 159 -5.19 7.07 8.53
N LEU A 160 -4.14 6.90 7.72
CA LEU A 160 -2.83 6.40 8.16
C LEU A 160 -1.88 7.56 8.55
N CYS A 161 -1.74 8.58 7.71
CA CYS A 161 -0.90 9.75 7.98
C CYS A 161 -1.61 10.78 8.88
N GLY A 162 -2.92 10.99 8.76
CA GLY A 162 -3.64 11.93 9.64
C GLY A 162 -3.62 11.51 11.12
N LYS A 163 -3.54 10.20 11.39
CA LYS A 163 -3.30 9.69 12.75
C LYS A 163 -1.85 9.88 13.20
N SER A 164 -0.90 9.83 12.25
CA SER A 164 0.52 10.07 12.51
C SER A 164 0.80 11.54 12.80
N GLU A 165 0.25 12.48 12.04
CA GLU A 165 0.41 13.92 12.28
C GLU A 165 -0.25 14.37 13.58
N ALA A 166 -1.41 13.80 13.93
CA ALA A 166 -2.03 14.02 15.24
C ALA A 166 -1.13 13.54 16.40
N SER A 167 -0.42 12.41 16.21
CA SER A 167 0.52 11.90 17.22
C SER A 167 1.81 12.72 17.30
N THR A 168 2.35 13.20 16.16
CA THR A 168 3.54 14.05 16.13
C THR A 168 3.27 15.43 16.72
N ASN A 169 2.09 16.01 16.44
CA ASN A 169 1.69 17.29 17.04
C ASN A 169 1.43 17.16 18.54
N ALA A 170 0.82 16.08 19.02
CA ALA A 170 0.63 15.84 20.46
C ALA A 170 1.97 15.77 21.22
N GLN A 171 3.04 15.29 20.57
CA GLN A 171 4.37 15.18 21.17
C GLN A 171 5.19 16.49 21.07
N GLY A 172 4.83 17.38 20.13
CA GLY A 172 5.39 18.74 20.03
C GLY A 172 4.86 19.71 21.08
N TYR A 173 3.62 19.52 21.56
CA TYR A 173 3.04 20.37 22.61
C TYR A 173 3.61 20.09 24.02
N THR A 174 4.25 18.94 24.27
CA THR A 174 4.81 18.61 25.59
C THR A 174 6.24 19.11 25.84
N VAL A 175 6.90 19.74 24.86
CA VAL A 175 8.32 20.18 25.00
C VAL A 175 8.48 21.72 24.98
N GLY A 176 7.40 22.49 24.77
CA GLY A 176 7.45 23.95 24.62
C GLY A 176 7.09 24.78 25.86
N GLY A 177 7.50 24.35 27.06
CA GLY A 177 7.05 24.96 28.33
C GLY A 177 8.16 25.55 29.20
N ALA A 178 8.97 26.48 28.68
CA ALA A 178 9.78 27.37 29.51
C ALA A 178 9.82 28.77 28.88
N PRO A 179 9.11 29.77 29.43
CA PRO A 179 9.21 31.14 28.95
C PRO A 179 10.49 31.79 29.51
N LEU A 180 11.35 32.26 28.61
CA LEU A 180 12.45 33.16 28.96
C LEU A 180 11.84 34.53 29.32
N ILE A 181 11.96 34.90 30.58
CA ILE A 181 11.56 36.20 31.13
C ILE A 181 12.67 37.23 30.86
N GLY A 182 12.30 38.28 30.13
CA GLY A 182 12.60 39.67 30.47
C GLY A 182 14.02 40.17 30.26
N SER A 183 14.31 40.62 29.04
CA SER A 183 15.33 41.63 28.75
C SER A 183 14.80 43.02 29.09
N ASP A 184 15.36 43.68 30.10
CA ASP A 184 15.07 45.06 30.48
C ASP A 184 15.72 46.08 29.54
N PRO A 185 15.02 47.16 29.15
CA PRO A 185 15.62 48.37 28.62
C PRO A 185 15.40 49.52 29.61
N ILE A 186 16.39 49.87 30.44
CA ILE A 186 16.32 51.09 31.27
C ILE A 186 17.64 51.87 31.20
N GLU A 187 17.54 52.97 30.44
CA GLU A 187 17.91 54.33 30.83
C GLU A 187 19.38 54.68 31.10
N ALA A 188 19.90 55.51 30.20
CA ALA A 188 21.02 56.38 30.46
C ALA A 188 20.68 57.41 31.54
N SER A 189 21.53 57.55 32.58
CA SER A 189 21.76 58.85 33.19
C SER A 189 23.17 58.96 33.74
N ARG A 190 23.70 60.17 33.57
CA ARG A 190 25.04 60.69 33.81
C ARG A 190 25.35 60.89 35.30
N ARG A 191 26.65 60.84 35.58
CA ARG A 191 27.42 61.40 36.73
C ARG A 191 27.51 60.56 37.98
#